data_AF-A0A836SLM3-F1
#
_entry.id   AF-A0A836SLM3-F1
#
_cell.length_a   1.000
_cell.length_b   1.000
_cell.length_c   1.000
_cell.angle_alpha   90.00
_cell.angle_beta   90.00
_cell.angle_gamma   90.00
#
_symmetry.space_group_name_H-M   'P 1'
#
loop_
_entity.id
_entity.type
_entity.pdbx_description
1 polymer ?
#
loop_
_entity_poly.entity_id
_entity_poly.type
_entity_poly.pdbx_seq_one_letter_code
_entity_poly.pdbx_strand_id
1 'polypeptide(L)'
;IKDRVVGIGAGQPSRVGAVEIALKKAGTQPVGMVLASDAFFPFRDSIDLIAKAGVGAVIQPGGSIRDQEVIDACNEHEISMIFTGHRHFRH
;
A
#
# COMPACT_ATOMS: atom_id res chain seq x y z
N ILE A 1 -21.63 -5.72 1.11
CA ILE A 1 -20.93 -4.79 0.20
C ILE A 1 -19.47 -5.25 0.07
N LYS A 2 -19.17 -6.04 -0.95
CA LYS A 2 -17.81 -6.15 -1.52
C LYS A 2 -17.66 -4.97 -2.48
N ASP A 3 -16.46 -4.44 -2.71
CA ASP A 3 -16.16 -3.39 -3.69
C ASP A 3 -16.46 -1.93 -3.27
N ARG A 4 -15.91 -1.50 -2.12
CA ARG A 4 -15.87 -0.08 -1.74
C ARG A 4 -14.54 0.29 -1.10
N VAL A 5 -14.24 1.59 -1.06
CA VAL A 5 -13.14 2.10 -0.25
C VAL A 5 -13.49 1.93 1.23
N VAL A 6 -12.61 1.25 1.97
CA VAL A 6 -12.78 0.98 3.41
C VAL A 6 -11.92 1.88 4.29
N GLY A 7 -10.85 2.46 3.76
CA GLY A 7 -9.97 3.36 4.50
C GLY A 7 -9.14 4.24 3.56
N ILE A 8 -8.93 5.48 3.98
CA ILE A 8 -8.12 6.47 3.24
C ILE A 8 -7.18 7.20 4.22
N GLY A 9 -5.88 7.11 3.97
CA GLY A 9 -4.87 7.98 4.55
C GLY A 9 -4.36 8.95 3.51
N ALA A 10 -4.75 10.22 3.63
CA ALA A 10 -4.37 11.29 2.70
C ALA A 10 -3.70 12.44 3.47
N GLY A 11 -2.93 13.27 2.74
CA GLY A 11 -2.31 14.48 3.28
C GLY A 11 -1.24 14.22 4.35
N GLN A 12 -0.59 13.06 4.33
CA GLN A 12 0.47 12.73 5.28
C GLN A 12 1.84 13.10 4.75
N PRO A 13 2.76 13.57 5.61
CA PRO A 13 4.14 13.88 5.22
C PRO A 13 4.96 12.61 4.90
N SER A 14 4.55 11.44 5.41
CA SER A 14 5.20 10.16 5.17
C SER A 14 4.24 9.13 4.57
N ARG A 15 4.78 8.25 3.72
CA ARG A 15 4.02 7.18 3.07
C ARG A 15 3.52 6.15 4.08
N VAL A 16 4.38 5.76 5.02
CA VAL A 16 4.04 4.81 6.09
C VAL A 16 2.89 5.33 6.96
N GLY A 17 2.89 6.63 7.30
CA GLY A 17 1.80 7.24 8.07
C GLY A 17 0.47 7.27 7.30
N ALA A 18 0.50 7.47 5.99
CA ALA A 18 -0.70 7.35 5.15
C ALA A 18 -1.26 5.91 5.19
N VAL A 19 -0.39 4.90 5.11
CA VAL A 19 -0.78 3.48 5.21
C VAL A 19 -1.38 3.19 6.58
N GLU A 20 -0.77 3.60 7.68
CA GLU A 20 -1.29 3.40 9.04
C GLU A 20 -2.71 3.95 9.21
N ILE A 21 -2.95 5.18 8.74
CA ILE A 21 -4.27 5.81 8.80
C ILE A 21 -5.29 5.06 7.93
N ALA A 22 -4.90 4.64 6.72
CA ALA A 22 -5.77 3.88 5.82
C ALA A 22 -6.19 2.55 6.46
N LEU A 23 -5.24 1.78 7.00
CA LEU A 23 -5.48 0.50 7.65
C LEU A 23 -6.30 0.66 8.93
N LYS A 24 -6.01 1.68 9.75
CA LYS A 24 -6.79 1.98 10.96
C LYS A 24 -8.25 2.30 10.63
N LYS A 25 -8.51 3.07 9.56
CA LYS A 25 -9.87 3.38 9.11
C LYS A 25 -10.57 2.17 8.49
N ALA A 26 -9.83 1.31 7.79
CA ALA A 26 -10.37 0.05 7.28
C ALA A 26 -10.90 -0.82 8.43
N GLY A 27 -10.18 -0.87 9.56
CA GLY A 27 -10.57 -1.69 10.71
C GLY A 27 -10.47 -3.19 10.38
N THR A 28 -11.23 -4.02 11.10
CA THR A 28 -11.28 -5.47 10.82
C THR A 28 -12.16 -5.75 9.62
N GLN A 29 -11.55 -5.81 8.43
CA GLN A 29 -12.24 -6.15 7.19
C GLN A 29 -12.00 -7.61 6.79
N PRO A 30 -12.93 -8.22 6.02
CA PRO A 30 -12.79 -9.57 5.51
C PRO A 30 -11.66 -9.69 4.48
N VAL A 31 -11.26 -10.94 4.23
CA VAL A 31 -10.27 -11.40 3.24
C VAL A 31 -10.49 -10.74 1.87
N GLY A 32 -9.38 -10.34 1.22
CA GLY A 32 -9.38 -9.82 -0.16
C GLY A 32 -9.25 -8.31 -0.29
N MET A 33 -8.71 -7.61 0.72
CA MET A 33 -8.38 -6.19 0.59
C MET A 33 -7.25 -5.96 -0.40
N VAL A 34 -7.35 -4.84 -1.11
CA VAL A 34 -6.30 -4.32 -2.00
C VAL A 34 -5.97 -2.88 -1.59
N LEU A 35 -4.72 -2.46 -1.77
CA LEU A 35 -4.27 -1.11 -1.44
C LEU A 35 -3.67 -0.42 -2.67
N ALA A 36 -4.05 0.84 -2.88
CA ALA A 36 -3.47 1.69 -3.91
C ALA A 36 -2.67 2.83 -3.28
N SER A 37 -1.46 3.06 -3.79
CA SER A 37 -0.63 4.21 -3.44
C SER A 37 -0.46 5.13 -4.65
N ASP A 38 -0.66 6.44 -4.44
CA ASP A 38 -0.55 7.46 -5.49
C ASP A 38 0.90 7.76 -5.90
N ALA A 39 1.87 7.40 -5.06
CA ALA A 39 3.30 7.42 -5.33
C ALA A 39 3.98 6.13 -4.86
N PHE A 40 5.27 5.97 -5.17
CA PHE A 40 6.00 4.77 -4.79
C PHE A 40 6.17 4.62 -3.27
N PHE A 41 6.43 3.39 -2.85
CA PHE A 41 6.85 3.10 -1.48
C PHE A 41 8.36 3.36 -1.36
N PRO A 42 8.81 4.26 -0.48
CA PRO A 42 10.23 4.58 -0.36
C PRO A 42 11.01 3.48 0.38
N PHE A 43 10.33 2.69 1.23
CA PHE A 43 10.91 1.66 2.09
C PHE A 43 9.94 0.48 2.23
N ARG A 44 10.44 -0.68 2.67
CA ARG A 44 9.64 -1.88 2.93
C ARG A 44 8.67 -1.76 4.11
N ASP A 45 8.89 -0.81 5.01
CA ASP A 45 8.09 -0.59 6.23
C ASP A 45 6.58 -0.57 5.98
N SER A 46 6.18 0.05 4.88
CA SER A 46 4.80 0.17 4.43
C SER A 46 4.23 -1.19 4.05
N ILE A 47 5.02 -2.04 3.39
CA ILE A 47 4.61 -3.41 3.00
C ILE A 47 4.46 -4.30 4.24
N ASP A 48 5.39 -4.21 5.19
CA ASP A 48 5.33 -4.99 6.44
C ASP A 48 4.06 -4.65 7.26
N LEU A 49 3.61 -3.39 7.24
CA LEU A 49 2.33 -2.99 7.83
C LEU A 49 1.13 -3.51 7.05
N ILE A 50 1.18 -3.45 5.73
CA ILE A 50 0.13 -3.92 4.82
C ILE A 50 -0.09 -5.43 5.00
N ALA A 51 0.98 -6.21 5.11
CA ALA A 51 0.95 -7.65 5.35
C ALA A 51 0.21 -8.00 6.64
N LYS A 52 0.50 -7.29 7.74
CA LYS A 52 -0.17 -7.48 9.03
C LYS A 52 -1.67 -7.23 8.98
N ALA A 53 -2.14 -6.43 8.02
CA ALA A 53 -3.56 -6.16 7.82
C ALA A 53 -4.26 -7.15 6.88
N GLY A 54 -3.56 -8.14 6.32
CA GLY A 54 -4.15 -9.15 5.43
C GLY A 54 -4.54 -8.62 4.04
N VAL A 55 -3.85 -7.58 3.56
CA VAL A 55 -4.01 -7.07 2.20
C VAL A 55 -3.32 -8.03 1.22
N GLY A 56 -4.04 -8.48 0.19
CA GLY A 56 -3.54 -9.47 -0.77
C GLY A 56 -2.86 -8.88 -2.00
N ALA A 57 -3.11 -7.60 -2.30
CA ALA A 57 -2.46 -6.92 -3.42
C ALA A 57 -2.24 -5.43 -3.18
N VAL A 58 -1.17 -4.90 -3.75
CA VAL A 58 -0.80 -3.49 -3.75
C VAL A 58 -0.54 -2.98 -5.16
N ILE A 59 -0.96 -1.75 -5.45
CA ILE A 59 -0.66 -1.06 -6.71
C ILE A 59 0.02 0.28 -6.42
N GLN A 60 1.12 0.54 -7.12
CA GLN A 60 1.95 1.74 -6.93
C GLN A 60 2.70 2.11 -8.24
N PRO A 61 3.26 3.31 -8.42
CA PRO A 61 3.88 3.70 -9.70
C PRO A 61 5.21 3.04 -10.07
N GLY A 62 6.04 2.68 -9.10
CA GLY A 62 7.45 2.34 -9.27
C GLY A 62 8.34 3.58 -9.36
N GLY A 63 9.64 3.36 -9.52
CA GLY A 63 10.66 4.39 -9.69
C GLY A 63 11.44 4.73 -8.42
N SER A 64 11.31 3.95 -7.34
CA SER A 64 12.17 4.09 -6.17
C SER A 64 13.54 3.47 -6.45
N ILE A 65 14.61 4.10 -5.97
CA ILE A 65 15.94 3.45 -5.92
C ILE A 65 15.94 2.16 -5.07
N ARG A 66 14.89 1.97 -4.26
CA ARG A 66 14.68 0.83 -3.37
C ARG A 66 13.52 -0.06 -3.81
N ASP A 67 13.06 0.03 -5.07
CA ASP A 67 11.93 -0.81 -5.52
C ASP A 67 12.18 -2.30 -5.28
N GLN A 68 13.42 -2.78 -5.45
CA GLN A 68 13.76 -4.18 -5.18
C GLN A 68 13.49 -4.58 -3.72
N GLU A 69 13.85 -3.73 -2.76
CA GLU A 69 13.61 -3.95 -1.32
C GLU A 69 12.11 -4.10 -1.03
N VAL A 70 11.29 -3.30 -1.71
CA VAL A 70 9.82 -3.31 -1.57
C VAL A 70 9.20 -4.52 -2.27
N ILE A 71 9.72 -4.91 -3.45
CA ILE A 71 9.30 -6.11 -4.18
C ILE A 71 9.61 -7.37 -3.35
N ASP A 72 10.81 -7.46 -2.78
CA ASP A 72 11.23 -8.58 -1.96
C ASP A 72 10.31 -8.74 -0.74
N ALA A 73 9.97 -7.62 -0.07
CA ALA A 73 9.01 -7.64 1.03
C ALA A 73 7.61 -8.10 0.58
N CYS A 74 7.14 -7.69 -0.61
CA CYS A 74 5.88 -8.20 -1.15
C CYS A 74 5.93 -9.71 -1.41
N ASN A 75 7.03 -10.22 -1.97
CA ASN A 75 7.21 -11.65 -2.20
C ASN A 75 7.27 -12.45 -0.90
N GLU A 76 7.98 -11.95 0.13
CA GLU A 76 8.05 -12.57 1.47
C GLU A 76 6.67 -12.73 2.12
N HIS A 77 5.76 -11.76 1.89
CA HIS A 77 4.41 -11.75 2.47
C HIS A 77 3.32 -12.27 1.52
N GLU A 78 3.69 -12.83 0.36
CA GLU A 78 2.76 -13.31 -0.68
C GLU A 78 1.75 -12.24 -1.17
N ILE A 79 2.20 -10.98 -1.21
CA ILE A 79 1.40 -9.84 -1.67
C ILE A 79 1.68 -9.59 -3.15
N SER A 80 0.64 -9.61 -3.98
CA SER A 80 0.78 -9.24 -5.39
C SER A 80 1.06 -7.74 -5.52
N MET A 81 2.15 -7.36 -6.21
CA MET A 81 2.49 -5.96 -6.49
C MET A 81 2.32 -5.62 -7.97
N ILE A 82 1.68 -4.48 -8.25
CA ILE A 82 1.46 -3.97 -9.61
C ILE A 82 2.09 -2.59 -9.75
N PHE A 83 2.83 -2.38 -10.86
CA PHE A 83 3.37 -1.07 -11.25
C PHE A 83 2.51 -0.36 -12.29
N THR A 84 2.25 0.93 -12.07
CA THR A 84 1.50 1.78 -13.02
C THR A 84 2.41 2.62 -13.93
N GLY A 85 3.66 2.87 -13.52
CA GLY A 85 4.57 3.80 -14.19
C GLY A 85 4.17 5.28 -14.08
N HIS A 86 3.06 5.61 -13.39
CA HIS A 86 2.49 6.96 -13.35
C HIS A 86 2.10 7.36 -11.94
N ARG A 87 2.61 8.50 -11.48
CA ARG A 87 2.32 9.08 -10.16
C ARG A 87 1.11 10.02 -10.23
N HIS A 88 0.24 9.95 -9.23
CA HIS A 88 -1.02 10.71 -9.15
C HIS A 88 -1.07 11.67 -7.94
N PHE A 89 0.01 12.40 -7.66
CA PHE A 89 0.00 13.37 -6.56
C PHE A 89 -1.06 14.46 -6.76
N ARG A 90 -1.70 14.85 -5.65
CA ARG A 90 -2.62 15.98 -5.57
C ARG A 90 -2.52 16.61 -4.19
N HIS A 91 -2.33 17.93 -4.16
CA HIS A 91 -2.16 18.73 -2.95
C HIS A 91 -3.40 19.58 -2.71
#